data_AF-A0A165QSM3-F1
#
_entry.id   AF-A0A165QSM3-F1
#
_cell.length_a   1.000
_cell.length_b   1.000
_cell.length_c   1.000
_cell.angle_alpha   90.00
_cell.angle_beta   90.00
_cell.angle_gamma   90.00
#
_symmetry.space_group_name_H-M   'P 1'
#
loop_
_entity.id
_entity.type
_entity.pdbx_description
1 polymer ?
#
loop_
_entity_poly.entity_id
_entity_poly.type
_entity_poly.pdbx_seq_one_letter_code
_entity_poly.pdbx_strand_id
1 'polypeptide(L)'
;MGHIALEIARCLVEKGFMTGVALDNSLDESLFCESCVKEKVTQKPVPKCADKFGDEIHTDVWGPAPVQTLCGHCYYITYTDD
;
A
#
# COMPACT_ATOMS: atom_id res chain seq x y z
N MET A 1 -22.41 -3.38 -3.26
CA MET A 1 -21.25 -4.29 -3.20
C MET A 1 -20.01 -3.41 -3.07
N GLY A 2 -19.22 -3.54 -2.01
CA GLY A 2 -18.21 -2.55 -1.61
C GLY A 2 -16.92 -2.54 -2.44
N HIS A 3 -17.02 -2.19 -3.74
CA HIS A 3 -15.87 -2.02 -4.64
C HIS A 3 -14.86 -3.19 -4.61
N ILE A 4 -15.36 -4.41 -4.44
CA ILE A 4 -14.56 -5.63 -4.48
C ILE A 4 -14.07 -5.86 -5.92
N ALA A 5 -12.85 -6.40 -6.06
CA ALA A 5 -12.34 -6.77 -7.38
C ALA A 5 -13.28 -7.77 -8.08
N LEU A 6 -13.52 -7.56 -9.38
CA LEU A 6 -14.45 -8.36 -10.18
C LEU A 6 -14.11 -9.86 -10.13
N GLU A 7 -12.83 -10.20 -10.20
CA GLU A 7 -12.35 -11.58 -10.12
C GLU A 7 -12.74 -12.25 -8.79
N ILE A 8 -12.66 -11.51 -7.69
CA ILE A 8 -13.03 -12.01 -6.37
C ILE A 8 -14.55 -12.16 -6.26
N ALA A 9 -15.32 -11.19 -6.77
CA ALA A 9 -16.77 -11.31 -6.84
C ALA A 9 -17.18 -12.54 -7.67
N ARG A 10 -16.54 -12.76 -8.82
CA ARG A 10 -16.79 -13.93 -9.68
C ARG A 10 -16.49 -15.23 -8.95
N CYS A 11 -15.32 -15.33 -8.32
CA CYS A 11 -14.90 -16.48 -7.52
C CYS A 11 -15.87 -16.78 -6.36
N LEU A 12 -16.41 -15.76 -5.69
CA LEU A 12 -17.37 -15.94 -4.59
C LEU A 12 -18.72 -16.47 -5.06
N VAL A 13 -19.19 -16.02 -6.22
CA VAL A 13 -20.42 -16.52 -6.84
C VAL A 13 -20.21 -17.95 -7.35
N GLU A 14 -19.11 -18.23 -8.06
CA GLU A 14 -18.76 -19.57 -8.56
C GLU A 14 -18.63 -20.60 -7.44
N LYS A 15 -18.05 -20.21 -6.29
CA LYS A 15 -17.91 -21.07 -5.11
C LYS A 15 -19.18 -21.19 -4.27
N GLY A 16 -20.29 -20.55 -4.67
CA GLY A 16 -21.57 -20.63 -3.98
C GLY A 16 -21.65 -19.86 -2.65
N PHE A 17 -20.69 -18.97 -2.37
CA PHE A 17 -20.73 -18.12 -1.17
C PHE A 17 -21.70 -16.94 -1.30
N MET A 18 -22.15 -16.63 -2.51
CA MET A 18 -23.21 -15.65 -2.77
C MET A 18 -24.34 -16.32 -3.55
N THR A 19 -25.57 -16.17 -3.05
CA THR A 19 -26.80 -16.64 -3.71
C THR A 19 -27.58 -15.45 -4.27
N GLY A 20 -28.31 -15.67 -5.38
CA GLY A 20 -29.14 -14.64 -6.02
C GLY A 20 -28.43 -13.72 -7.02
N VAL A 21 -27.18 -14.04 -7.41
CA VAL A 21 -26.43 -13.29 -8.43
C VAL A 21 -26.16 -14.19 -9.63
N ALA A 22 -26.55 -13.74 -10.83
CA ALA A 22 -26.22 -14.42 -12.09
C ALA A 22 -25.00 -13.73 -12.73
N LEU A 23 -23.96 -14.51 -13.03
CA LEU A 23 -22.79 -14.02 -13.77
C LEU A 23 -23.07 -14.09 -15.26
N ASP A 24 -22.92 -12.97 -15.96
CA ASP A 24 -22.90 -12.94 -17.41
C ASP A 24 -21.43 -13.03 -17.89
N ASN A 25 -21.08 -14.15 -18.53
CA ASN A 25 -19.73 -14.44 -19.00
C ASN A 25 -19.47 -13.90 -20.42
N SER A 26 -20.43 -13.17 -21.02
CA SER A 26 -20.28 -12.62 -22.38
C SER A 26 -19.44 -11.34 -22.44
N LEU A 27 -19.15 -10.71 -21.29
CA LEU A 27 -18.32 -9.52 -21.15
C LEU A 27 -16.89 -9.91 -20.75
N ASP A 28 -16.03 -10.08 -21.75
CA ASP A 28 -14.58 -10.32 -21.59
C ASP A 28 -13.79 -9.03 -21.29
N GLU A 29 -14.45 -7.87 -21.37
CA GLU A 29 -13.81 -6.60 -21.02
C GLU A 29 -13.82 -6.40 -19.52
N SER A 30 -12.63 -6.24 -18.96
CA SER A 30 -12.39 -5.67 -17.65
C SER A 30 -13.38 -4.52 -17.39
N LEU A 31 -14.38 -4.77 -16.55
CA LEU A 31 -15.37 -3.74 -16.20
C LEU A 31 -14.61 -2.54 -15.60
N PHE A 32 -14.48 -1.49 -16.40
CA PHE A 32 -13.80 -0.27 -16.00
C PHE A 32 -14.69 0.47 -15.01
N CYS A 33 -14.40 0.32 -13.72
CA CYS A 33 -15.06 1.07 -12.66
C CYS A 33 -14.19 2.28 -12.29
N GLU A 34 -14.65 3.47 -12.68
CA GLU A 34 -13.95 4.74 -12.40
C GLU A 34 -13.66 4.93 -10.91
N SER A 35 -14.62 4.62 -10.03
CA SER A 35 -14.44 4.72 -8.58
C SER A 35 -13.35 3.77 -8.07
N CYS A 36 -13.34 2.51 -8.53
CA CYS A 36 -12.30 1.55 -8.15
C CYS A 36 -10.91 1.99 -8.62
N VAL A 37 -10.80 2.61 -9.80
CA VAL A 37 -9.50 3.08 -10.31
C VAL A 37 -9.00 4.28 -9.52
N LYS A 38 -9.88 5.22 -9.15
CA LYS A 38 -9.51 6.41 -8.37
C LYS A 38 -9.21 6.10 -6.91
N GLU A 39 -9.92 5.15 -6.31
CA GLU A 39 -9.78 4.83 -4.89
C GLU A 39 -8.78 3.71 -4.60
N LYS A 40 -8.42 2.89 -5.59
CA LYS A 40 -7.36 1.89 -5.40
C LYS A 40 -6.03 2.59 -5.17
N VAL A 41 -5.49 2.39 -3.97
CA VAL A 41 -4.13 2.80 -3.66
C VAL A 41 -3.16 2.06 -4.57
N THR A 42 -2.48 2.79 -5.44
CA THR A 42 -1.40 2.23 -6.25
C THR A 42 -0.21 1.98 -5.35
N GLN A 43 0.10 0.71 -5.10
CA GLN A 43 1.33 0.34 -4.42
C GLN A 43 2.51 0.50 -5.39
N LYS A 44 3.42 1.44 -5.09
CA LYS A 44 4.69 1.51 -5.81
C LYS A 44 5.58 0.33 -5.41
N PRO A 45 6.41 -0.21 -6.31
CA PRO A 45 7.39 -1.22 -5.93
C PRO A 45 8.32 -0.65 -4.86
N VAL A 46 8.67 -1.49 -3.88
CA VAL A 46 9.66 -1.15 -2.87
C VAL A 46 11.04 -1.15 -3.56
N PRO A 47 11.86 -0.10 -3.41
CA PRO A 47 13.20 -0.07 -3.98
C PRO A 47 14.09 -1.17 -3.37
N LYS A 48 15.18 -1.50 -4.07
CA LYS A 48 16.17 -2.47 -3.58
C LYS A 48 17.04 -1.83 -2.49
N CYS A 49 17.50 -2.64 -1.53
CA CYS A 49 18.52 -2.24 -0.56
C CYS A 49 19.89 -2.07 -1.23
N ALA A 50 20.79 -1.32 -0.59
CA ALA A 50 22.16 -1.18 -1.03
C ALA A 50 22.92 -2.51 -0.95
N ASP A 51 23.88 -2.70 -1.87
CA ASP A 51 24.61 -3.96 -2.02
C ASP A 51 25.90 -4.01 -1.19
N LYS A 52 26.42 -2.84 -0.78
CA LYS A 52 27.67 -2.72 -0.01
C LYS A 52 27.55 -1.65 1.07
N PHE A 53 28.30 -1.89 2.15
CA PHE A 53 28.47 -0.93 3.24
C PHE A 53 28.99 0.43 2.71
N GLY A 54 28.30 1.50 3.06
CA GLY A 54 28.63 2.87 2.65
C GLY A 54 28.06 3.31 1.30
N ASP A 55 27.29 2.49 0.59
CA ASP A 55 26.73 2.85 -0.71
C ASP A 55 25.53 3.81 -0.57
N GLU A 56 24.72 3.66 0.47
CA GLU A 56 23.52 4.47 0.70
C GLU A 56 23.34 4.80 2.18
N ILE A 57 23.32 6.10 2.50
CA ILE A 57 23.08 6.59 3.87
C ILE A 57 21.73 7.31 3.91
N HIS A 58 20.80 6.74 4.67
CA HIS A 58 19.53 7.36 4.99
C HIS A 58 19.66 8.25 6.21
N THR A 59 19.22 9.49 6.07
CA THR A 59 19.19 10.45 7.16
C THR A 59 17.77 10.87 7.45
N ASP A 60 17.36 10.81 8.71
CA ASP A 60 16.05 11.26 9.14
C ASP A 60 16.14 12.14 10.38
N VAL A 61 15.21 13.09 10.49
CA VAL A 61 15.12 14.02 11.61
C VAL A 61 13.84 13.70 12.38
N TRP A 62 14.02 13.22 13.60
CA TRP A 62 12.92 13.03 14.53
C TRP A 62 12.75 14.25 15.43
N GLY A 63 11.57 14.85 15.41
CA GLY A 63 11.16 15.88 16.38
C GLY A 63 10.14 16.88 15.83
N PRO A 64 9.66 17.82 16.66
CA PRO A 64 10.10 18.08 18.04
C PRO A 64 9.63 17.00 19.03
N ALA A 65 10.56 16.51 19.84
CA ALA A 65 10.33 15.54 20.89
C ALA A 65 9.49 16.15 22.02
N PRO A 66 8.56 15.38 22.61
CA PRO A 66 7.74 15.86 23.73
C PRO A 66 8.55 16.09 25.02
N VAL A 67 9.71 15.43 25.16
CA VAL A 67 10.61 15.57 26.30
C VAL A 67 11.98 16.00 25.80
N GLN A 68 12.54 17.01 26.45
CA GLN A 68 13.88 17.51 26.14
C GLN A 68 14.96 16.58 26.69
N THR A 69 16.07 16.48 25.96
CA THR A 69 17.31 15.89 26.52
C THR A 69 17.80 16.70 27.72
N LEU A 70 18.70 16.14 28.51
CA LEU A 70 19.32 16.84 29.64
C LEU A 70 19.98 18.17 29.26
N CYS A 71 20.41 18.30 28.00
CA CYS A 71 21.02 19.52 27.45
C CYS A 71 20.03 20.43 26.70
N GLY A 72 18.72 20.17 26.75
CA GLY A 72 17.69 21.04 26.17
C GLY A 72 17.37 20.82 24.69
N HIS A 73 17.90 19.77 24.05
CA HIS A 73 17.57 19.47 22.64
C HIS A 73 16.23 18.73 22.52
N CYS A 74 15.45 19.08 21.49
CA CYS A 74 14.16 18.45 21.14
C CYS A 74 14.20 17.69 19.81
N TYR A 75 15.33 17.67 19.10
CA TYR A 75 15.45 17.03 17.79
C TYR A 75 16.59 16.04 17.82
N TYR A 76 16.41 14.92 17.12
CA TYR A 76 17.41 13.89 16.95
C TYR A 76 17.55 13.57 15.46
N ILE A 77 18.80 13.45 14.98
CA ILE A 77 19.09 13.12 13.59
C ILE A 77 19.74 11.74 13.58
N THR A 78 19.20 10.83 12.79
CA THR A 78 19.75 9.49 12.57
C THR A 78 20.48 9.44 11.24
N TYR A 79 21.56 8.67 11.20
CA TYR A 79 22.26 8.28 9.99
C TYR A 79 22.30 6.75 9.98
N THR A 80 21.68 6.14 8.98
CA THR A 80 21.61 4.68 8.82
C THR A 80 22.25 4.33 7.49
N ASP A 81 23.19 3.38 7.51
CA ASP A 81 23.76 2.79 6.31
C ASP A 81 22.91 1.58 5.90
N ASP A 82 22.46 1.54 4.65
CA ASP A 82 21.57 0.49 4.10
C ASP A 82 22.30 -0.62 3.34
#